data_AF-F4CB54-F1
#
_entry.id   AF-F4CB54-F1
#
_cell.length_a   1.000
_cell.length_b   1.000
_cell.length_c   1.000
_cell.angle_alpha   90.00
_cell.angle_beta   90.00
_cell.angle_gamma   90.00
#
_symmetry.space_group_name_H-M   'P 1'
#
loop_
_entity.id
_entity.type
_entity.pdbx_description
1 polymer ?
#
loop_
_entity_poly.entity_id
_entity_poly.type
_entity_poly.pdbx_seq_one_letter_code
_entity_poly.pdbx_strand_id
1 'polypeptide(L)'
;MIKIAYQIQSQLTSYLQSKSYIQLFFIFLIAEMTFSGVTAFIATMIDPDLTYNPIEKESIYVIFIISVIVAPVIETFIFQLAVIEIGYEFKLRGRLPVLLSAILFGISHYYNWVYVMVMVFTGFIFAYSYVFIRNQYDIAKATLFVGSLHAASNLVSFLNNNVFNFF
;
A
#
# COMPACT_ATOMS: atom_id res chain seq x y z
N MET A 1 -23.64 -16.45 8.87
CA MET A 1 -22.72 -15.43 8.31
C MET A 1 -21.33 -15.45 8.97
N ILE A 2 -21.20 -15.39 10.30
CA ILE A 2 -19.89 -15.35 10.99
C ILE A 2 -18.98 -16.57 10.71
N LYS A 3 -19.53 -17.80 10.71
CA LYS A 3 -18.74 -19.02 10.40
C LYS A 3 -18.17 -19.03 8.98
N ILE A 4 -18.92 -18.52 8.00
CA ILE A 4 -18.49 -18.46 6.59
C ILE A 4 -17.34 -17.48 6.42
N ALA A 5 -17.44 -16.28 7.02
CA ALA A 5 -16.38 -15.28 6.99
C ALA A 5 -15.07 -15.82 7.62
N TYR A 6 -15.17 -16.52 8.75
CA TYR A 6 -14.02 -17.16 9.39
C TYR A 6 -13.40 -18.24 8.51
N GLN A 7 -14.21 -19.08 7.87
CA GLN A 7 -13.74 -20.13 6.98
C GLN A 7 -13.00 -19.56 5.77
N ILE A 8 -13.54 -18.51 5.14
CA ILE A 8 -12.89 -17.81 4.02
C ILE A 8 -11.55 -17.23 4.47
N GLN A 9 -11.52 -16.54 5.61
CA GLN A 9 -10.28 -15.98 6.15
C GLN A 9 -9.23 -17.07 6.41
N SER A 10 -9.64 -18.20 6.99
CA SER A 10 -8.73 -19.33 7.25
C SER A 10 -8.18 -19.90 5.95
N GLN A 11 -9.02 -20.15 4.95
CA GLN A 11 -8.60 -20.69 3.66
C GLN A 11 -7.65 -19.74 2.93
N LEU A 12 -7.95 -18.44 2.93
CA LEU A 12 -7.09 -17.42 2.34
C LEU A 12 -5.73 -17.36 3.05
N THR A 13 -5.72 -17.41 4.38
CA THR A 13 -4.49 -17.39 5.18
C THR A 13 -3.62 -18.60 4.85
N SER A 14 -4.21 -19.81 4.85
CA SER A 14 -3.51 -21.04 4.48
C SER A 14 -2.98 -21.00 3.05
N TYR A 15 -3.77 -20.48 2.10
CA TYR A 15 -3.33 -20.31 0.72
C TYR A 15 -2.11 -19.40 0.63
N LEU A 16 -2.14 -18.23 1.26
CA LEU A 16 -1.01 -17.29 1.23
C LEU A 16 0.22 -17.86 1.95
N GLN A 17 0.02 -18.60 3.06
CA GLN A 17 1.11 -19.28 3.77
C GLN A 17 1.80 -20.37 2.95
N SER A 18 1.11 -20.94 1.96
CA SER A 18 1.71 -21.90 1.02
C SER A 18 2.60 -21.26 -0.04
N LYS A 19 2.65 -19.92 -0.14
CA LYS A 19 3.37 -19.19 -1.19
C LYS A 19 4.77 -18.80 -0.76
N SER A 20 5.69 -18.81 -1.71
CA SER A 20 7.04 -18.30 -1.49
C SER A 20 7.03 -16.77 -1.32
N TYR A 21 8.09 -16.23 -0.73
CA TYR A 21 8.28 -14.79 -0.56
C TYR A 21 8.11 -14.00 -1.88
N ILE A 22 8.65 -14.51 -2.99
CA ILE A 22 8.53 -13.88 -4.32
C ILE A 22 7.09 -13.98 -4.85
N GLN A 23 6.43 -15.12 -4.67
CA GLN A 23 5.03 -15.25 -5.08
C GLN A 23 4.13 -14.28 -4.31
N LEU A 24 4.36 -14.13 -3.00
CA LEU A 24 3.65 -13.17 -2.18
C LEU A 24 3.87 -11.74 -2.68
N PHE A 25 5.09 -11.38 -3.06
CA PHE A 25 5.41 -10.07 -3.62
C PHE A 25 4.52 -9.75 -4.82
N PHE A 26 4.49 -10.66 -5.81
CA PHE A 26 3.68 -10.45 -7.01
C PHE A 26 2.18 -10.50 -6.73
N ILE A 27 1.71 -11.33 -5.79
CA ILE A 27 0.29 -11.35 -5.38
C ILE A 27 -0.11 -9.99 -4.82
N PHE A 28 0.68 -9.43 -3.89
CA PHE A 28 0.37 -8.13 -3.30
C PHE A 28 0.55 -6.98 -4.30
N LEU A 29 1.55 -7.05 -5.19
CA LEU A 29 1.73 -6.07 -6.25
C LEU A 29 0.55 -6.05 -7.22
N ILE A 30 0.09 -7.22 -7.68
CA ILE A 30 -1.08 -7.32 -8.56
C ILE A 30 -2.34 -6.82 -7.85
N ALA A 31 -2.52 -7.17 -6.57
CA ALA A 31 -3.67 -6.70 -5.79
C ALA A 31 -3.68 -5.17 -5.67
N GLU A 32 -2.53 -4.56 -5.37
CA GLU A 32 -2.37 -3.11 -5.27
C GLU A 32 -2.59 -2.45 -6.64
N MET A 33 -1.93 -2.92 -7.69
CA MET A 33 -2.08 -2.37 -9.05
C MET A 33 -3.53 -2.47 -9.56
N THR A 34 -4.22 -3.57 -9.25
CA THR A 34 -5.63 -3.75 -9.61
C THR A 34 -6.50 -2.73 -8.87
N PHE A 35 -6.26 -2.55 -7.57
CA PHE A 35 -6.99 -1.58 -6.77
C PHE A 35 -6.73 -0.14 -7.25
N SER A 36 -5.47 0.23 -7.46
CA SER A 36 -5.08 1.55 -7.96
C SER A 36 -5.66 1.81 -9.37
N GLY A 37 -5.58 0.85 -10.28
CA GLY A 37 -6.12 0.98 -11.63
C GLY A 37 -7.65 1.13 -11.65
N VAL A 38 -8.37 0.34 -10.86
CA VAL A 38 -9.84 0.45 -10.75
C VAL A 38 -10.25 1.78 -10.12
N THR A 39 -9.57 2.21 -9.06
CA THR A 39 -9.92 3.48 -8.40
C THR A 39 -9.58 4.70 -9.25
N ALA A 40 -8.44 4.68 -9.98
CA ALA A 40 -8.10 5.71 -10.94
C ALA A 40 -9.14 5.78 -12.08
N PHE A 41 -9.52 4.63 -12.66
CA PHE A 41 -10.56 4.58 -13.69
C PHE A 41 -11.91 5.12 -13.21
N ILE A 42 -12.32 4.78 -11.99
CA ILE A 42 -13.57 5.31 -11.42
C ILE A 42 -13.45 6.82 -11.17
N ALA A 43 -12.32 7.28 -10.61
CA ALA A 43 -12.10 8.68 -10.32
C ALA A 43 -12.14 9.54 -11.59
N THR A 44 -11.46 9.13 -12.66
CA THR A 44 -11.44 9.87 -13.95
C THR A 44 -12.82 9.93 -14.60
N MET A 45 -13.67 8.92 -14.40
CA MET A 45 -15.06 8.92 -14.88
C MET A 45 -15.98 9.85 -14.09
N ILE A 46 -15.62 10.19 -12.85
CA ILE A 46 -16.37 11.14 -12.01
C ILE A 46 -15.87 12.56 -12.26
N ASP A 47 -14.58 12.78 -12.09
CA ASP A 47 -13.90 14.05 -12.27
C ASP A 47 -12.38 13.80 -12.44
N PRO A 48 -11.79 14.11 -13.62
CA PRO A 48 -10.36 13.95 -13.88
C PRO A 48 -9.45 14.68 -12.88
N ASP A 49 -9.92 15.77 -12.25
CA ASP A 49 -9.11 16.50 -11.27
C ASP A 49 -8.91 15.71 -9.96
N LEU A 50 -9.70 14.65 -9.72
CA LEU A 50 -9.54 13.79 -8.53
C LEU A 50 -8.25 12.94 -8.56
N THR A 51 -7.69 12.70 -9.75
CA THR A 51 -6.42 11.98 -9.91
C THR A 51 -5.21 12.91 -9.98
N TYR A 52 -5.41 14.22 -9.90
CA TYR A 52 -4.33 15.20 -9.95
C TYR A 52 -3.36 15.03 -8.78
N ASN A 53 -2.07 14.96 -9.09
CA ASN A 53 -1.01 14.93 -8.08
C ASN A 53 -0.13 16.19 -8.20
N PRO A 54 -0.01 17.03 -7.14
CA PRO A 54 0.78 18.25 -7.18
C PRO A 54 2.23 18.07 -7.63
N ILE A 55 2.83 16.90 -7.38
CA ILE A 55 4.22 16.60 -7.77
C ILE A 55 4.41 16.56 -9.30
N GLU A 56 3.34 16.43 -10.08
CA GLU A 56 3.40 16.39 -11.55
C GLU A 56 3.86 17.71 -12.18
N LYS A 57 3.93 18.79 -11.40
CA LYS A 57 4.50 20.08 -11.83
C LYS A 57 6.03 20.13 -11.73
N GLU A 58 6.66 19.16 -11.07
CA GLU A 58 8.10 19.09 -10.88
C GLU A 58 8.82 18.46 -12.07
N SER A 59 10.15 18.55 -12.11
CA SER A 59 10.93 17.85 -13.15
C SER A 59 10.81 16.33 -13.01
N ILE A 60 10.88 15.62 -14.14
CA ILE A 60 10.79 14.14 -14.17
C ILE A 60 11.80 13.45 -13.22
N TYR A 61 12.99 14.03 -13.04
CA TYR A 61 14.00 13.52 -12.10
C TYR A 61 13.58 13.66 -10.65
N VAL A 62 12.97 14.80 -10.30
CA VAL A 62 12.44 15.05 -8.95
C VAL A 62 11.27 14.11 -8.68
N ILE A 63 10.35 13.97 -9.64
CA ILE A 63 9.22 13.04 -9.53
C ILE A 63 9.77 11.64 -9.26
N PHE A 64 10.69 11.14 -10.08
CA PHE A 64 11.26 9.79 -9.91
C PHE A 64 11.93 9.59 -8.54
N ILE A 65 12.86 10.48 -8.16
CA ILE A 65 13.61 10.34 -6.91
C ILE A 65 12.67 10.39 -5.72
N ILE A 66 11.73 11.33 -5.71
CA ILE A 66 10.81 11.49 -4.58
C ILE A 66 9.80 10.35 -4.54
N SER A 67 9.07 10.08 -5.63
CA SER A 67 7.96 9.13 -5.61
C SER A 67 8.40 7.67 -5.61
N VAL A 68 9.51 7.32 -6.27
CA VAL A 68 9.94 5.91 -6.41
C VAL A 68 10.93 5.50 -5.34
N ILE A 69 11.75 6.43 -4.84
CA ILE A 69 12.86 6.12 -3.93
C ILE A 69 12.59 6.67 -2.53
N VAL A 70 12.49 7.98 -2.39
CA VAL A 70 12.50 8.64 -1.07
C VAL A 70 11.20 8.40 -0.31
N ALA A 71 10.05 8.69 -0.93
CA ALA A 71 8.75 8.56 -0.29
C ALA A 71 8.45 7.11 0.12
N PRO A 72 8.63 6.08 -0.73
CA PRO A 72 8.36 4.70 -0.32
C PRO A 72 9.18 4.25 0.88
N VAL A 73 10.45 4.67 0.97
CA VAL A 73 11.30 4.38 2.14
C VAL A 73 10.74 5.09 3.36
N ILE A 74 10.64 6.43 3.34
CA ILE A 74 10.21 7.21 4.51
C ILE A 74 8.82 6.75 4.99
N GLU A 75 7.88 6.61 4.08
CA GLU A 75 6.50 6.23 4.39
C GLU A 75 6.40 4.81 4.94
N THR A 76 7.16 3.84 4.40
CA THR A 76 7.18 2.48 4.96
C THR A 76 7.75 2.48 6.37
N PHE A 77 8.82 3.24 6.63
CA PHE A 77 9.41 3.36 7.96
C PHE A 77 8.44 3.99 8.97
N ILE A 78 7.71 5.03 8.58
CA ILE A 78 6.76 5.73 9.45
C ILE A 78 5.50 4.89 9.64
N PHE A 79 4.79 4.58 8.55
CA PHE A 79 3.42 4.09 8.63
C PHE A 79 3.34 2.58 8.82
N GLN A 80 4.20 1.79 8.19
CA GLN A 80 4.13 0.33 8.35
C GLN A 80 5.03 -0.15 9.48
N LEU A 81 6.29 0.28 9.56
CA LEU A 81 7.17 -0.15 10.64
C LEU A 81 6.80 0.55 11.96
N ALA A 82 6.97 1.87 12.06
CA ALA A 82 6.87 2.55 13.36
C ALA A 82 5.46 2.46 13.95
N VAL A 83 4.41 2.82 13.21
CA VAL A 83 3.03 2.77 13.76
C VAL A 83 2.62 1.36 14.20
N ILE A 84 2.96 0.31 13.42
CA ILE A 84 2.54 -1.06 13.74
C ILE A 84 3.33 -1.62 14.92
N GLU A 85 4.66 -1.49 14.93
CA GLU A 85 5.47 -2.01 16.03
C GLU A 85 5.23 -1.25 17.32
N ILE A 86 5.10 0.09 17.27
CA ILE A 86 4.70 0.88 18.45
C ILE A 86 3.33 0.42 18.96
N GLY A 87 2.37 0.17 18.06
CA GLY A 87 1.07 -0.38 18.44
C GLY A 87 1.17 -1.73 19.17
N TYR A 88 2.06 -2.61 18.73
CA TYR A 88 2.31 -3.89 19.40
C TYR A 88 3.03 -3.72 20.75
N GLU A 89 3.98 -2.81 20.86
CA GLU A 89 4.64 -2.45 22.12
C GLU A 89 3.64 -1.93 23.16
N PHE A 90 2.67 -1.12 22.73
CA PHE A 90 1.54 -0.67 23.56
C PHE A 90 0.44 -1.73 23.75
N LYS A 91 0.67 -2.98 23.31
CA LYS A 91 -0.26 -4.12 23.46
C LYS A 91 -1.63 -3.87 22.85
N LEU A 92 -1.71 -3.06 21.79
CA LEU A 92 -2.94 -2.92 21.01
C LEU A 92 -3.32 -4.28 20.43
N ARG A 93 -4.59 -4.66 20.59
CA ARG A 93 -5.06 -6.02 20.27
C ARG A 93 -5.56 -6.14 18.83
N GLY A 94 -5.39 -7.33 18.27
CA GLY A 94 -6.00 -7.72 16.99
C GLY A 94 -5.49 -6.89 15.82
N ARG A 95 -6.42 -6.32 15.05
CA ARG A 95 -6.13 -5.58 13.81
C ARG A 95 -5.98 -4.07 14.01
N LEU A 96 -6.00 -3.59 15.25
CA LEU A 96 -5.98 -2.15 15.53
C LEU A 96 -4.72 -1.43 15.01
N PRO A 97 -3.48 -1.97 15.19
CA PRO A 97 -2.28 -1.33 14.61
C PRO A 97 -2.33 -1.24 13.08
N VAL A 98 -2.90 -2.24 12.41
CA VAL A 98 -3.08 -2.25 10.94
C VAL A 98 -4.05 -1.16 10.51
N LEU A 99 -5.17 -0.99 11.21
CA LEU A 99 -6.14 0.06 10.92
C LEU A 99 -5.57 1.46 11.16
N LEU A 100 -4.83 1.65 12.26
CA LEU A 100 -4.18 2.94 12.55
C LEU A 100 -3.12 3.29 11.51
N SER A 101 -2.29 2.32 11.13
CA SER A 101 -1.30 2.47 10.05
C SER A 101 -1.96 2.92 8.74
N ALA A 102 -3.01 2.22 8.31
CA ALA A 102 -3.74 2.52 7.09
C ALA A 102 -4.40 3.92 7.10
N ILE A 103 -5.04 4.28 8.22
CA ILE A 103 -5.70 5.59 8.37
C ILE A 103 -4.68 6.72 8.36
N LEU A 104 -3.58 6.60 9.11
CA LEU A 104 -2.54 7.62 9.17
C LEU A 104 -1.86 7.80 7.81
N PHE A 105 -1.60 6.70 7.09
CA PHE A 105 -1.09 6.73 5.72
C PHE A 105 -2.06 7.45 4.78
N GLY A 106 -3.35 7.13 4.82
CA GLY A 106 -4.33 7.81 3.96
C GLY A 106 -4.48 9.31 4.26
N ILE A 107 -4.50 9.68 5.54
CA ILE A 107 -4.65 11.09 5.96
C ILE A 107 -3.42 11.93 5.58
N SER A 108 -2.21 11.35 5.51
CA SER A 108 -1.02 12.09 5.05
C SER A 108 -1.09 12.46 3.56
N HIS A 109 -2.03 11.90 2.81
CA HIS A 109 -2.26 12.13 1.39
C HIS A 109 -3.47 13.06 1.16
N TYR A 110 -3.48 14.23 1.82
CA TYR A 110 -4.65 15.12 1.94
C TYR A 110 -4.95 16.01 0.72
N TYR A 111 -4.73 15.54 -0.51
CA TYR A 111 -5.03 16.32 -1.73
C TYR A 111 -6.53 16.58 -1.90
N ASN A 112 -7.35 15.54 -1.73
CA ASN A 112 -8.80 15.63 -1.68
C ASN A 112 -9.36 14.43 -0.89
N TRP A 113 -10.63 14.52 -0.45
CA TRP A 113 -11.22 13.48 0.40
C TRP A 113 -11.39 12.12 -0.29
N VAL A 114 -11.60 12.09 -1.60
CA VAL A 114 -11.70 10.84 -2.37
C VAL A 114 -10.33 10.15 -2.39
N TYR A 115 -9.27 10.91 -2.68
CA TYR A 115 -7.91 10.42 -2.69
C TYR A 115 -7.46 9.93 -1.30
N VAL A 116 -7.80 10.65 -0.22
CA VAL A 116 -7.56 10.17 1.15
C VAL A 116 -8.18 8.80 1.37
N MET A 117 -9.44 8.60 0.96
CA MET A 117 -10.12 7.31 1.12
C MET A 117 -9.44 6.19 0.31
N VAL A 118 -9.07 6.46 -0.94
CA VAL A 118 -8.29 5.51 -1.77
C VAL A 118 -6.99 5.15 -1.08
N MET A 119 -6.26 6.15 -0.57
CA MET A 119 -4.98 5.95 0.11
C MET A 119 -5.12 5.22 1.45
N VAL A 120 -6.25 5.33 2.17
CA VAL A 120 -6.51 4.47 3.34
C VAL A 120 -6.56 2.99 2.93
N PHE A 121 -7.21 2.65 1.81
CA PHE A 121 -7.25 1.27 1.33
C PHE A 121 -5.89 0.78 0.82
N THR A 122 -5.14 1.62 0.10
CA THR A 122 -3.74 1.31 -0.28
C THR A 122 -2.88 1.08 0.97
N GLY A 123 -2.97 1.97 1.96
CA GLY A 123 -2.31 1.83 3.25
C GLY A 123 -2.70 0.55 3.99
N PHE A 124 -3.96 0.08 3.84
CA PHE A 124 -4.40 -1.20 4.38
C PHE A 124 -3.73 -2.39 3.68
N ILE A 125 -3.56 -2.37 2.37
CA ILE A 125 -2.84 -3.41 1.62
C ILE A 125 -1.38 -3.50 2.10
N PHE A 126 -0.72 -2.35 2.27
CA PHE A 126 0.65 -2.27 2.80
C PHE A 126 0.75 -2.72 4.25
N ALA A 127 -0.14 -2.25 5.13
CA ALA A 127 -0.14 -2.65 6.54
C ALA A 127 -0.46 -4.15 6.74
N TYR A 128 -1.38 -4.69 5.95
CA TYR A 128 -1.70 -6.12 5.99
C TYR A 128 -0.54 -6.97 5.47
N SER A 129 0.07 -6.61 4.33
CA SER A 129 1.23 -7.32 3.80
C SER A 129 2.43 -7.24 4.74
N TYR A 130 2.67 -6.09 5.38
CA TYR A 130 3.68 -5.93 6.44
C TYR A 130 3.47 -6.95 7.55
N VAL A 131 2.30 -6.96 8.20
CA VAL A 131 2.01 -7.89 9.32
C VAL A 131 2.08 -9.34 8.88
N PHE A 132 1.62 -9.65 7.66
CA PHE A 132 1.66 -11.00 7.13
C PHE A 132 3.11 -11.51 6.98
N ILE A 133 3.98 -10.73 6.35
CA ILE A 133 5.39 -11.07 6.16
C ILE A 133 6.13 -11.06 7.49
N ARG A 134 5.85 -10.10 8.37
CA ARG A 134 6.42 -10.02 9.72
C ARG A 134 6.17 -11.31 10.51
N ASN A 135 4.94 -11.82 10.46
CA ASN A 135 4.56 -13.02 11.20
C ASN A 135 5.11 -14.31 10.60
N GLN A 136 5.36 -14.34 9.29
CA GLN A 136 5.95 -15.51 8.63
C GLN A 136 7.48 -15.53 8.68
N TYR A 137 8.09 -14.35 8.73
CA TYR A 137 9.53 -14.20 8.66
C TYR A 137 10.01 -13.33 9.83
N ASP A 138 10.28 -12.06 9.60
CA ASP A 138 10.78 -11.11 10.61
C ASP A 138 10.47 -9.66 10.20
N ILE A 139 10.70 -8.71 11.11
CA ILE A 139 10.44 -7.28 10.93
C ILE A 139 11.27 -6.70 9.77
N ALA A 140 12.54 -7.11 9.64
CA ALA A 140 13.43 -6.57 8.62
C ALA A 140 12.95 -6.97 7.22
N LYS A 141 12.61 -8.24 7.01
CA LYS A 141 12.02 -8.73 5.76
C LYS A 141 10.66 -8.09 5.48
N ALA A 142 9.81 -7.90 6.48
CA ALA A 142 8.53 -7.22 6.29
C ALA A 142 8.71 -5.78 5.80
N THR A 143 9.65 -5.05 6.40
CA THR A 143 9.98 -3.68 6.03
C THR A 143 10.53 -3.62 4.60
N LEU A 144 11.51 -4.47 4.27
CA LEU A 144 12.08 -4.55 2.92
C LEU A 144 11.04 -4.98 1.88
N PHE A 145 10.18 -5.94 2.22
CA PHE A 145 9.09 -6.41 1.37
C PHE A 145 8.16 -5.26 0.98
N VAL A 146 7.62 -4.55 1.98
CA VAL A 146 6.63 -3.50 1.75
C VAL A 146 7.27 -2.26 1.13
N GLY A 147 8.49 -1.89 1.54
CA GLY A 147 9.22 -0.79 0.90
C GLY A 147 9.48 -1.07 -0.57
N SER A 148 9.84 -2.30 -0.92
CA SER A 148 10.04 -2.70 -2.33
C SER A 148 8.71 -2.77 -3.09
N LEU A 149 7.64 -3.23 -2.44
CA LEU A 149 6.29 -3.30 -3.03
C LEU A 149 5.78 -1.89 -3.37
N HIS A 150 5.94 -0.96 -2.44
CA HIS A 150 5.55 0.44 -2.58
C HIS A 150 6.39 1.13 -3.66
N ALA A 151 7.71 0.98 -3.64
CA ALA A 151 8.58 1.50 -4.69
C ALA A 151 8.24 0.93 -6.08
N ALA A 152 7.92 -0.36 -6.17
CA ALA A 152 7.52 -1.00 -7.43
C ALA A 152 6.18 -0.46 -7.95
N SER A 153 5.18 -0.28 -7.08
CA SER A 153 3.90 0.35 -7.45
C SER A 153 4.11 1.78 -7.97
N ASN A 154 4.88 2.60 -7.25
CA ASN A 154 5.16 3.97 -7.65
C ASN A 154 5.97 4.05 -8.94
N LEU A 155 6.88 3.09 -9.18
CA LEU A 155 7.60 2.98 -10.45
C LEU A 155 6.63 2.73 -11.61
N VAL A 156 5.65 1.83 -11.45
CA VAL A 156 4.65 1.58 -12.48
C VAL A 156 3.84 2.85 -12.76
N SER A 157 3.37 3.53 -11.72
CA SER A 157 2.63 4.80 -11.87
C SER A 157 3.48 5.88 -12.54
N PHE A 158 4.75 6.01 -12.15
CA PHE A 158 5.70 6.93 -12.78
C PHE A 158 5.86 6.65 -14.28
N LEU A 159 6.09 5.38 -14.66
CA LEU A 159 6.26 4.98 -16.05
C LEU A 159 4.97 5.24 -16.86
N ASN A 160 3.81 4.96 -16.28
CA ASN A 160 2.53 5.22 -16.91
C ASN A 160 2.34 6.71 -17.21
N ASN A 161 2.58 7.57 -16.22
CA ASN A 161 2.25 9.00 -16.32
C ASN A 161 3.32 9.84 -17.04
N ASN A 162 4.56 9.34 -17.20
CA ASN A 162 5.67 10.15 -17.72
C ASN A 162 6.36 9.55 -18.95
N VAL A 163 6.16 8.26 -19.24
CA VAL A 163 6.85 7.57 -20.34
C VAL A 163 5.85 7.05 -21.37
N PHE A 164 4.82 6.32 -20.92
CA PHE A 164 3.91 5.66 -21.83
C PHE A 164 2.63 6.45 -22.13
N ASN A 165 2.15 7.25 -21.18
CA ASN A 165 0.91 8.03 -21.27
C ASN A 165 -0.29 7.15 -21.69
N PHE A 166 -0.47 5.98 -21.08
CA PHE A 166 -1.57 5.07 -21.48
C PHE A 166 -2.96 5.61 -21.10
N PHE A 167 -3.04 6.62 -20.22
CA PHE A 167 -4.27 7.30 -19.82
C PHE A 167 -3.98 8.76 -19.48
#